data_AF-A0A2V2ZU91-F1
#
_entry.id   AF-A0A2V2ZU91-F1
#
_cell.length_a   1.000
_cell.length_b   1.000
_cell.length_c   1.000
_cell.angle_alpha   90.00
_cell.angle_beta   90.00
_cell.angle_gamma   90.00
#
_symmetry.space_group_name_H-M   'P 1'
#
loop_
_entity.id
_entity.type
_entity.pdbx_description
1 polymer ?
#
loop_
_entity_poly.entity_id
_entity_poly.type
_entity_poly.pdbx_seq_one_letter_code
_entity_poly.pdbx_strand_id
1 'polypeptide(L)'
;MTGNIAGDQNPRVGTVCSYEIKPSGLSFVLNGDYEWYLFKKQKNGSWKDITGKPKTGEKVTYNFGEIALGVEFQIKVYEIKKGLLPGFPVTKELAGSLIIVPISNKVPKIDKVVLFNRGAKDFNTASYRDTLIAQAHCIAMFNKEIEFHLWEDDAPGKGHDVSINKNNRHTRSYKARVNEKGIAEVSIHLMSDEKILRQMANRFLMKGDRNEGPNHEYYVTATYSGKILGASQVNVEVANPDYKGQPQNQPKPQPEKHTPKFPVGPEGGPKQPDPKGNIIEAVFIDDTGKELSKVGVGDKARVRIHSKNMVGKHIQYVIWKYDSTSTHEVYRSAMIKITADVYDTSGFIITKVSSEKGIGFPIGNLNSYTQNYFIEIISKDLSAESQKFGVNSDGLMQVEKVKSAVGVQNTQNPDKPGSCICQEQYKDLVWGGKVSCEFRKKVVQIAKNLELPQENYEGANWLMTIIALESAYSFSPKCGTFRKNPDENSKYKYIGLIQFGKAAAEEIGTTRTHLMSLTAEQQLDYVEKHF
;
A
#
# COMPACT_ATOMS: atom_id res chain seq x y z
N MET A 1 28.25 -6.44 52.53
CA MET A 1 27.64 -6.77 51.21
C MET A 1 26.24 -6.18 51.22
N THR A 2 25.81 -5.51 50.15
CA THR A 2 24.41 -5.09 50.00
C THR A 2 23.56 -6.31 49.65
N GLY A 3 22.51 -6.56 50.42
CA GLY A 3 21.48 -7.54 50.10
C GLY A 3 20.58 -7.09 48.94
N ASN A 4 19.81 -8.03 48.40
CA ASN A 4 18.92 -7.77 47.28
C ASN A 4 17.50 -7.48 47.79
N ILE A 5 16.90 -6.39 47.32
CA ILE A 5 15.46 -6.15 47.51
C ILE A 5 14.69 -7.01 46.49
N ALA A 6 13.80 -7.87 46.97
CA ALA A 6 12.85 -8.60 46.16
C ALA A 6 11.55 -7.79 46.02
N GLY A 7 11.07 -7.60 44.80
CA GLY A 7 9.83 -6.89 44.50
C GLY A 7 9.72 -6.56 43.01
N ASP A 8 8.55 -6.09 42.59
CA ASP A 8 8.31 -5.76 41.18
C ASP A 8 9.05 -4.47 40.77
N GLN A 9 9.89 -4.55 39.74
CA GLN A 9 10.58 -3.40 39.16
C GLN A 9 9.67 -2.55 38.26
N ASN A 10 8.54 -3.11 37.81
CA ASN A 10 7.58 -2.47 36.93
C ASN A 10 6.17 -2.48 37.54
N PRO A 11 5.97 -1.93 38.75
CA PRO A 11 4.70 -2.03 39.48
C PRO A 11 3.56 -1.33 38.73
N ARG A 12 2.38 -1.96 38.68
CA ARG A 12 1.21 -1.36 38.02
C ARG A 12 0.64 -0.22 38.84
N VAL A 13 0.40 0.94 38.21
CA VAL A 13 -0.20 2.09 38.89
C VAL A 13 -1.58 1.76 39.47
N GLY A 14 -1.86 2.30 40.66
CA GLY A 14 -3.05 2.01 41.46
C GLY A 14 -3.04 0.66 42.19
N THR A 15 -2.03 -0.19 41.98
CA THR A 15 -1.90 -1.47 42.70
C THR A 15 -0.94 -1.37 43.88
N VAL A 16 -1.18 -2.20 44.91
CA VAL A 16 -0.31 -2.29 46.09
C VAL A 16 0.74 -3.37 45.83
N CYS A 17 2.01 -2.96 45.74
CA CYS A 17 3.14 -3.85 45.51
C CYS A 17 3.94 -4.04 46.80
N SER A 18 4.35 -5.28 47.09
CA SER A 18 5.20 -5.61 48.24
C SER A 18 6.68 -5.65 47.84
N TYR A 19 7.53 -5.16 48.72
CA TYR A 19 8.99 -5.18 48.61
C TYR A 19 9.58 -5.73 49.91
N GLU A 20 10.58 -6.60 49.79
CA GLU A 20 11.12 -7.40 50.89
C GLU A 20 12.64 -7.43 50.77
N ILE A 21 13.36 -7.13 51.86
CA ILE A 21 14.83 -7.25 51.84
C ILE A 21 15.20 -8.72 52.01
N LYS A 22 16.10 -9.23 51.16
CA LYS A 22 16.72 -10.55 51.34
C LYS A 22 18.15 -10.35 51.88
N PRO A 23 18.39 -10.62 53.18
CA PRO A 23 19.72 -10.49 53.77
C PRO A 23 20.73 -11.41 53.08
N SER A 24 21.88 -10.86 52.68
CA SER A 24 22.93 -11.63 52.03
C SER A 24 23.84 -12.31 53.05
N GLY A 25 23.45 -13.51 53.50
CA GLY A 25 24.33 -14.49 54.17
C GLY A 25 24.76 -14.18 55.61
N LEU A 26 24.69 -15.20 56.48
CA LEU A 26 25.22 -15.25 57.87
C LEU A 26 24.67 -14.26 58.92
N SER A 27 23.94 -13.21 58.56
CA SER A 27 23.21 -12.39 59.55
C SER A 27 21.96 -13.11 60.05
N PHE A 28 22.11 -13.96 61.08
CA PHE A 28 21.02 -14.59 61.84
C PHE A 28 20.28 -13.61 62.78
N VAL A 29 20.13 -12.35 62.38
CA VAL A 29 19.33 -11.36 63.12
C VAL A 29 17.87 -11.55 62.73
N LEU A 30 17.19 -12.46 63.43
CA LEU A 30 15.73 -12.54 63.41
C LEU A 30 15.17 -11.21 63.95
N ASN A 31 14.37 -10.51 63.13
CA ASN A 31 13.86 -9.16 63.37
C ASN A 31 14.93 -8.05 63.25
N GLY A 32 15.49 -7.87 62.05
CA GLY A 32 16.29 -6.68 61.76
C GLY A 32 15.43 -5.41 61.75
N ASP A 33 15.87 -4.36 62.47
CA ASP A 33 15.26 -3.03 62.36
C ASP A 33 15.65 -2.42 61.00
N TYR A 34 14.76 -2.48 60.01
CA TYR A 34 14.97 -1.88 58.69
C TYR A 34 14.16 -0.60 58.51
N GLU A 35 14.73 0.40 57.84
CA GLU A 35 14.03 1.60 57.37
C GLU A 35 14.10 1.74 55.84
N TRP A 36 12.96 2.07 55.23
CA TRP A 36 12.79 2.15 53.78
C TRP A 36 12.55 3.58 53.31
N TYR A 37 13.37 4.00 52.37
CA TYR A 37 13.42 5.33 51.77
C TYR A 37 13.10 5.26 50.28
N LEU A 38 12.37 6.26 49.77
CA LEU A 38 11.93 6.37 48.39
C LEU A 38 12.43 7.68 47.78
N PHE A 39 13.18 7.56 46.69
CA PHE A 39 13.73 8.70 45.96
C PHE A 39 13.07 8.78 44.57
N LYS A 40 12.71 9.98 44.12
CA LYS A 40 12.18 10.26 42.77
C LYS A 40 13.25 10.91 41.90
N LYS A 41 13.51 10.35 40.72
CA LYS A 41 14.42 10.96 39.74
C LYS A 41 13.84 12.28 39.21
N GLN A 42 14.66 13.32 39.19
CA GLN A 42 14.33 14.66 38.71
C GLN A 42 14.72 14.81 37.23
N LYS A 43 14.19 15.84 36.55
CA LYS A 43 14.49 16.11 35.13
C LYS A 43 15.99 16.34 34.84
N ASN A 44 16.75 16.80 35.84
CA ASN A 44 18.21 16.98 35.77
C ASN A 44 19.02 15.71 36.11
N GLY A 45 18.36 14.55 36.22
CA GLY A 45 19.00 13.27 36.56
C GLY A 45 19.26 13.03 38.05
N SER A 46 19.14 14.05 38.91
CA SER A 46 19.35 13.91 40.35
C SER A 46 18.23 13.11 41.04
N TRP A 47 18.56 12.47 42.16
CA TRP A 47 17.59 11.78 43.01
C TRP A 47 17.11 12.72 44.13
N LYS A 48 15.79 12.97 44.20
CA LYS A 48 15.17 13.72 45.30
C LYS A 48 14.51 12.75 46.28
N ASP A 49 14.86 12.85 47.56
CA ASP A 49 14.15 12.13 48.63
C ASP A 49 12.68 12.60 48.71
N ILE A 50 11.75 11.64 48.71
CA ILE A 50 10.31 11.86 48.87
C ILE A 50 9.70 10.97 49.96
N THR A 51 10.54 10.40 50.84
CA THR A 51 10.16 9.38 51.83
C THR A 51 9.13 9.89 52.84
N GLY A 52 9.24 11.14 53.28
CA GLY A 52 8.44 11.67 54.38
C GLY A 52 8.78 10.94 55.69
N LYS A 53 7.92 10.01 56.12
CA LYS A 53 8.20 9.11 57.25
C LYS A 53 8.66 7.75 56.69
N PRO A 54 9.88 7.26 57.01
CA PRO A 54 10.34 5.95 56.57
C PRO A 54 9.39 4.82 56.99
N LYS A 55 9.20 3.84 56.11
CA LYS A 55 8.50 2.60 56.45
C LYS A 55 9.48 1.64 57.11
N THR A 56 9.00 0.80 58.03
CA THR A 56 9.87 -0.04 58.87
C THR A 56 9.58 -1.53 58.73
N GLY A 57 10.60 -2.36 58.98
CA GLY A 57 10.53 -3.83 58.98
C GLY A 57 11.05 -4.48 57.69
N GLU A 58 11.18 -5.80 57.70
CA GLU A 58 11.77 -6.60 56.60
C GLU A 58 10.96 -6.53 55.28
N LYS A 59 9.67 -6.21 55.37
CA LYS A 59 8.75 -6.16 54.23
C LYS A 59 7.86 -4.92 54.32
N VAL A 60 7.76 -4.17 53.22
CA VAL A 60 6.93 -2.97 53.10
C VAL A 60 6.10 -2.99 51.83
N THR A 61 5.02 -2.22 51.81
CA THR A 61 4.18 -2.03 50.62
C THR A 61 4.29 -0.62 50.06
N TYR A 62 4.17 -0.46 48.75
CA TYR A 62 4.03 0.83 48.09
C TYR A 62 2.85 0.78 47.10
N ASN A 63 2.19 1.92 46.88
CA ASN A 63 1.19 2.11 45.84
C ASN A 63 1.58 3.37 45.05
N PHE A 64 1.69 3.22 43.73
CA PHE A 64 2.08 4.28 42.81
C PHE A 64 0.85 4.78 42.07
N GLY A 65 0.44 6.02 42.30
CA GLY A 65 -0.67 6.64 41.54
C GLY A 65 -0.30 6.91 40.08
N GLU A 66 -1.29 7.25 39.25
CA GLU A 66 -1.10 7.56 37.81
C GLU A 66 0.00 8.63 37.56
N ILE A 67 0.18 9.61 38.46
CA ILE A 67 1.24 10.64 38.38
C ILE A 67 2.69 10.10 38.52
N ALA A 68 2.84 8.82 38.87
CA ALA A 68 4.12 8.11 38.98
C ALA A 68 4.43 7.25 37.74
N LEU A 69 3.52 7.17 36.77
CA LEU A 69 3.67 6.39 35.55
C LEU A 69 4.97 6.75 34.80
N GLY A 70 5.83 5.76 34.58
CA GLY A 70 7.13 5.86 33.90
C GLY A 70 8.14 6.83 34.52
N VAL A 71 7.89 7.33 35.73
CA VAL A 71 8.87 8.07 36.53
C VAL A 71 9.80 7.04 37.18
N GLU A 72 11.12 7.22 37.04
CA GLU A 72 12.07 6.37 37.78
C GLU A 72 12.06 6.74 39.27
N PHE A 73 11.91 5.71 40.12
CA PHE A 73 12.13 5.80 41.56
C PHE A 73 13.26 4.86 41.98
N GLN A 74 13.96 5.22 43.05
CA GLN A 74 14.91 4.34 43.72
C GLN A 74 14.40 4.08 45.14
N ILE A 75 14.13 2.82 45.45
CA ILE A 75 13.95 2.36 46.83
C ILE A 75 15.33 2.08 47.40
N LYS A 76 15.61 2.59 48.61
CA LYS A 76 16.76 2.18 49.42
C LYS A 76 16.27 1.67 50.77
N VAL A 77 16.81 0.55 51.22
CA VAL A 77 16.56 0.03 52.57
C VAL A 77 17.85 0.10 53.37
N TYR A 78 17.74 0.59 54.60
CA TYR A 78 18.85 0.72 55.54
C TYR A 78 18.61 -0.19 56.74
N GLU A 79 19.64 -0.92 57.16
CA GLU A 79 19.66 -1.65 58.43
C GLU A 79 20.03 -0.69 59.55
N ILE A 80 19.25 -0.69 60.62
CA ILE A 80 19.42 0.13 61.81
C ILE A 80 20.10 -0.73 62.87
N LYS A 81 21.42 -0.56 63.02
CA LYS A 81 22.17 -1.27 64.06
C LYS A 81 22.17 -0.44 65.33
N LYS A 82 21.40 -0.90 66.32
CA LYS A 82 21.48 -0.41 67.70
C LYS A 82 22.83 -0.84 68.29
N GLY A 83 23.54 0.08 68.92
CA GLY A 83 24.76 -0.26 69.65
C GLY A 83 24.48 -1.27 70.77
N LEU A 84 25.39 -2.23 70.99
CA LEU A 84 25.23 -3.29 72.00
C LEU A 84 25.21 -2.79 73.46
N LEU A 85 25.48 -1.50 73.70
CA LEU A 85 25.54 -0.88 75.02
C LEU A 85 24.75 0.45 75.03
N PRO A 86 24.11 0.81 76.16
CA PRO A 86 23.43 2.09 76.30
C PRO A 86 24.38 3.26 76.00
N GLY A 87 23.93 4.19 75.15
CA GLY A 87 24.71 5.38 74.77
C GLY A 87 25.59 5.24 73.52
N PHE A 88 25.72 4.04 72.93
CA PHE A 88 26.38 3.89 71.63
C PHE A 88 25.49 4.44 70.49
N PRO A 89 26.07 5.06 69.46
CA PRO A 89 25.31 5.64 68.36
C PRO A 89 24.59 4.57 67.55
N VAL A 90 23.34 4.85 67.19
CA VAL A 90 22.59 4.05 66.21
C VAL A 90 23.18 4.29 64.83
N THR A 91 23.72 3.26 64.18
CA THR A 91 24.26 3.37 62.81
C THR A 91 23.21 2.92 61.79
N LYS A 92 23.20 3.59 60.63
CA LYS A 92 22.37 3.21 59.47
C LYS A 92 23.28 2.73 58.35
N GLU A 93 23.20 1.46 57.99
CA GLU A 93 23.97 0.88 56.89
C GLU A 93 23.05 0.58 55.71
N LEU A 94 23.51 0.84 54.48
CA LEU A 94 22.71 0.56 53.28
C LEU A 94 22.60 -0.97 53.09
N ALA A 95 21.43 -1.52 53.40
CA ALA A 95 21.14 -2.94 53.29
C ALA A 95 20.78 -3.34 51.84
N GLY A 96 20.15 -2.46 51.06
CA GLY A 96 19.83 -2.76 49.66
C GLY A 96 19.27 -1.56 48.88
N SER A 97 19.23 -1.69 47.56
CA SER A 97 18.69 -0.68 46.63
C SER A 97 17.98 -1.34 45.45
N LEU A 98 16.88 -0.74 44.97
CA LEU A 98 16.13 -1.18 43.80
C LEU A 98 15.66 0.02 42.98
N ILE A 99 15.88 0.01 41.67
CA ILE A 99 15.26 0.96 40.75
C ILE A 99 13.92 0.38 40.28
N ILE A 100 12.88 1.20 40.30
CA ILE A 100 11.53 0.83 39.85
C ILE A 100 10.97 1.89 38.90
N VAL A 101 10.14 1.45 37.95
CA VAL A 101 9.49 2.29 36.95
C VAL A 101 8.02 1.89 36.84
N PRO A 102 7.09 2.59 37.51
CA PRO A 102 5.69 2.20 37.51
C PRO A 102 5.08 2.18 36.10
N ILE A 103 4.29 1.16 35.79
CA ILE A 103 3.66 0.95 34.47
C ILE A 103 2.14 1.09 34.54
N SER A 104 1.51 1.27 33.40
CA SER A 104 0.05 1.36 33.30
C SER A 104 -0.65 0.05 33.69
N ASN A 105 -1.80 0.17 34.35
CA ASN A 105 -2.72 -0.94 34.57
C ASN A 105 -3.63 -1.23 33.35
N LYS A 106 -3.84 -0.25 32.46
CA LYS A 106 -4.59 -0.36 31.20
C LYS A 106 -3.77 -1.08 30.11
N VAL A 107 -4.46 -1.66 29.13
CA VAL A 107 -3.87 -2.34 27.96
C VAL A 107 -3.23 -1.31 27.00
N PRO A 108 -1.96 -1.50 26.58
CA PRO A 108 -1.31 -0.65 25.57
C PRO A 108 -2.03 -0.67 24.22
N LYS A 109 -2.46 0.50 23.74
CA LYS A 109 -3.00 0.67 22.38
C LYS A 109 -2.84 2.09 21.86
N ILE A 110 -2.77 2.22 20.54
CA ILE A 110 -3.02 3.48 19.84
C ILE A 110 -4.53 3.58 19.63
N ASP A 111 -5.15 4.64 20.15
CA ASP A 111 -6.61 4.83 20.16
C ASP A 111 -7.09 5.68 18.97
N LYS A 112 -6.31 6.72 18.62
CA LYS A 112 -6.58 7.59 17.48
C LYS A 112 -5.28 8.08 16.86
N VAL A 113 -5.26 8.17 15.53
CA VAL A 113 -4.19 8.79 14.75
C VAL A 113 -4.79 9.93 13.93
N VAL A 114 -4.08 11.06 13.83
CA VAL A 114 -4.46 12.21 12.99
C VAL A 114 -3.24 12.79 12.28
N LEU A 115 -3.49 13.34 11.10
CA LEU A 115 -2.55 14.16 10.33
C LEU A 115 -3.25 15.49 10.05
N PHE A 116 -2.58 16.62 10.26
CA PHE A 116 -3.17 17.95 10.04
C PHE A 116 -2.13 19.05 9.86
N ASN A 117 -2.48 20.12 9.14
CA ASN A 117 -1.66 21.32 9.00
C ASN A 117 -2.05 22.37 10.06
N ARG A 118 -1.29 22.45 11.16
CA ARG A 118 -1.55 23.40 12.26
C ARG A 118 -1.47 24.88 11.84
N GLY A 119 -0.80 25.20 10.72
CA GLY A 119 -0.62 26.57 10.22
C GLY A 119 -1.74 27.07 9.29
N ALA A 120 -2.61 26.18 8.79
CA ALA A 120 -3.67 26.54 7.84
C ALA A 120 -5.00 26.86 8.52
N LYS A 121 -5.86 27.63 7.81
CA LYS A 121 -7.24 27.92 8.21
C LYS A 121 -8.14 26.67 8.14
N ASP A 122 -7.90 25.81 7.15
CA ASP A 122 -8.45 24.45 7.11
C ASP A 122 -7.30 23.48 7.40
N PHE A 123 -7.41 22.79 8.53
CA PHE A 123 -6.40 21.85 9.03
C PHE A 123 -6.17 20.64 8.11
N ASN A 124 -7.07 20.37 7.16
CA ASN A 124 -6.93 19.30 6.17
C ASN A 124 -6.38 19.80 4.83
N THR A 125 -5.90 21.04 4.74
CA THR A 125 -5.30 21.61 3.52
C THR A 125 -3.85 22.04 3.73
N ALA A 126 -3.01 21.88 2.72
CA ALA A 126 -1.61 22.27 2.76
C ALA A 126 -1.01 22.51 1.37
N SER A 127 0.21 23.02 1.37
CA SER A 127 1.12 23.07 0.23
C SER A 127 2.44 22.37 0.60
N TYR A 128 3.30 22.07 -0.37
CA TYR A 128 4.64 21.54 -0.09
C TYR A 128 5.55 22.47 0.73
N ARG A 129 5.17 23.74 0.93
CA ARG A 129 5.90 24.67 1.80
C ARG A 129 5.51 24.54 3.27
N ASP A 130 4.40 23.86 3.56
CA ASP A 130 3.85 23.72 4.90
C ASP A 130 4.46 22.54 5.66
N THR A 131 4.10 22.47 6.95
CA THR A 131 4.53 21.41 7.86
C THR A 131 3.31 20.70 8.43
N LEU A 132 3.18 19.42 8.16
CA LEU A 132 2.11 18.60 8.74
C LEU A 132 2.50 18.13 10.13
N ILE A 133 1.50 17.97 11.00
CA ILE A 133 1.63 17.41 12.33
C ILE A 133 0.98 16.03 12.32
N ALA A 134 1.79 14.99 12.50
CA ALA A 134 1.30 13.64 12.76
C ALA A 134 1.19 13.45 14.28
N GLN A 135 0.02 13.04 14.75
CA GLN A 135 -0.26 12.90 16.18
C GLN A 135 -1.02 11.59 16.46
N ALA A 136 -0.58 10.86 17.48
CA ALA A 136 -1.23 9.65 17.98
C ALA A 136 -1.64 9.85 19.43
N HIS A 137 -2.89 9.48 19.73
CA HIS A 137 -3.46 9.39 21.08
C HIS A 137 -3.34 7.94 21.51
N CYS A 138 -2.56 7.70 22.55
CA CYS A 138 -2.15 6.37 22.99
C CYS A 138 -2.55 6.15 24.45
N ILE A 139 -3.12 4.98 24.72
CA ILE A 139 -3.47 4.53 26.07
C ILE A 139 -2.39 3.57 26.54
N ALA A 140 -1.92 3.75 27.78
CA ALA A 140 -0.94 2.88 28.44
C ALA A 140 0.46 2.77 27.77
N MET A 141 0.82 3.72 26.90
CA MET A 141 2.08 3.71 26.14
C MET A 141 3.08 4.80 26.55
N PHE A 142 2.95 5.41 27.73
CA PHE A 142 3.86 6.48 28.18
C PHE A 142 5.35 6.10 28.05
N ASN A 143 6.16 7.03 27.55
CA ASN A 143 7.59 6.88 27.24
C ASN A 143 7.93 5.72 26.28
N LYS A 144 6.94 5.10 25.62
CA LYS A 144 7.19 4.22 24.47
C LYS A 144 7.42 5.07 23.23
N GLU A 145 8.35 4.63 22.40
CA GLU A 145 8.57 5.17 21.06
C GLU A 145 7.56 4.52 20.10
N ILE A 146 6.88 5.35 19.32
CA ILE A 146 6.09 4.93 18.16
C ILE A 146 6.71 5.54 16.91
N GLU A 147 6.35 4.96 15.76
CA GLU A 147 6.88 5.36 14.47
C GLU A 147 5.75 5.69 13.51
N PHE A 148 5.78 6.89 12.94
CA PHE A 148 4.83 7.34 11.93
C PHE A 148 5.40 7.12 10.53
N HIS A 149 4.52 6.73 9.60
CA HIS A 149 4.82 6.67 8.17
C HIS A 149 3.78 7.49 7.43
N LEU A 150 4.25 8.44 6.61
CA LEU A 150 3.40 9.19 5.70
C LEU A 150 3.10 8.34 4.47
N TRP A 151 1.86 8.38 4.01
CA TRP A 151 1.38 7.69 2.81
C TRP A 151 0.60 8.67 1.96
N GLU A 152 0.56 8.38 0.67
CA GLU A 152 -0.40 8.96 -0.25
C GLU A 152 -1.52 7.93 -0.51
N ASP A 153 -2.75 8.41 -0.79
CA ASP A 153 -3.99 7.61 -0.81
C ASP A 153 -4.59 7.45 -2.22
N ASP A 154 -4.23 6.36 -2.90
CA ASP A 154 -4.87 5.90 -4.15
C ASP A 154 -6.21 5.17 -3.91
N ALA A 155 -6.59 4.92 -2.64
CA ALA A 155 -7.70 4.03 -2.32
C ALA A 155 -9.06 4.74 -2.37
N PRO A 156 -10.09 4.17 -3.04
CA PRO A 156 -11.42 4.76 -3.09
C PRO A 156 -12.12 4.64 -1.73
N GLY A 157 -12.01 5.68 -0.90
CA GLY A 157 -12.64 5.73 0.42
C GLY A 157 -11.90 6.65 1.39
N LYS A 158 -11.81 6.23 2.66
CA LYS A 158 -10.95 6.85 3.67
C LYS A 158 -10.26 5.75 4.48
N GLY A 159 -8.96 5.88 4.69
CA GLY A 159 -8.18 5.02 5.58
C GLY A 159 -7.23 4.07 4.86
N HIS A 160 -6.40 3.37 5.64
CA HIS A 160 -5.25 2.63 5.12
C HIS A 160 -5.62 1.32 4.42
N ASP A 161 -5.66 1.32 3.08
CA ASP A 161 -5.64 0.08 2.28
C ASP A 161 -4.21 -0.42 2.06
N VAL A 162 -3.86 -1.54 2.70
CA VAL A 162 -2.53 -2.17 2.63
C VAL A 162 -2.22 -2.73 1.23
N SER A 163 -3.24 -3.03 0.42
CA SER A 163 -3.08 -3.71 -0.88
C SER A 163 -2.90 -2.74 -2.05
N ILE A 164 -3.61 -1.61 -2.01
CA ILE A 164 -3.55 -0.51 -2.97
C ILE A 164 -2.33 0.35 -2.66
N ASN A 165 -2.27 0.96 -1.47
CA ASN A 165 -1.29 1.99 -1.13
C ASN A 165 0.11 1.44 -0.78
N LYS A 166 0.38 0.14 -0.93
CA LYS A 166 1.66 -0.53 -0.55
C LYS A 166 2.93 0.12 -1.10
N ASN A 167 2.82 0.82 -2.24
CA ASN A 167 3.93 1.47 -2.94
C ASN A 167 3.96 3.00 -2.74
N ASN A 168 2.97 3.55 -2.02
CA ASN A 168 2.68 4.97 -1.83
C ASN A 168 3.15 5.44 -0.44
N ARG A 169 4.03 4.66 0.19
CA ARG A 169 4.63 4.95 1.48
C ARG A 169 5.87 5.80 1.32
N HIS A 170 5.97 6.88 2.09
CA HIS A 170 7.19 7.65 2.16
C HIS A 170 8.31 6.81 2.81
N THR A 171 9.50 6.82 2.23
CA THR A 171 10.63 6.00 2.67
C THR A 171 11.14 6.39 4.06
N ARG A 172 10.93 7.66 4.46
CA ARG A 172 11.30 8.18 5.76
C ARG A 172 10.27 7.80 6.83
N SER A 173 10.77 7.33 7.96
CA SER A 173 9.98 7.16 9.18
C SER A 173 10.20 8.31 10.17
N TYR A 174 9.17 8.63 10.95
CA TYR A 174 9.18 9.74 11.90
C TYR A 174 8.87 9.21 13.30
N LYS A 175 9.87 9.24 14.18
CA LYS A 175 9.78 8.65 15.53
C LYS A 175 9.35 9.68 16.56
N ALA A 176 8.46 9.29 17.46
CA ALA A 176 8.01 10.12 18.58
C ALA A 176 7.81 9.28 19.84
N ARG A 177 8.13 9.85 21.00
CA ARG A 177 7.80 9.24 22.30
C ARG A 177 6.47 9.76 22.81
N VAL A 178 5.65 8.85 23.35
CA VAL A 178 4.38 9.19 23.98
C VAL A 178 4.63 9.95 25.29
N ASN A 179 4.12 11.17 25.37
CA ASN A 179 4.26 12.05 26.53
C ASN A 179 3.25 11.73 27.64
N GLU A 180 3.34 12.46 28.76
CA GLU A 180 2.52 12.29 29.98
C GLU A 180 1.00 12.43 29.76
N LYS A 181 0.58 13.04 28.64
CA LYS A 181 -0.84 13.17 28.24
C LYS A 181 -1.31 12.02 27.34
N GLY A 182 -0.48 11.01 27.12
CA GLY A 182 -0.75 9.93 26.16
C GLY A 182 -0.55 10.33 24.71
N ILE A 183 0.09 11.47 24.42
CA ILE A 183 0.24 11.98 23.04
C ILE A 183 1.66 11.76 22.55
N ALA A 184 1.81 11.15 21.37
CA ALA A 184 3.02 11.21 20.58
C ALA A 184 2.77 12.12 19.35
N GLU A 185 3.66 13.08 19.11
CA GLU A 185 3.52 14.09 18.06
C GLU A 185 4.87 14.27 17.33
N VAL A 186 4.82 14.45 16.01
CA VAL A 186 6.00 14.77 15.18
C VAL A 186 5.62 15.71 14.03
N SER A 187 6.55 16.61 13.70
CA SER A 187 6.45 17.52 12.56
C SER A 187 7.04 16.89 11.30
N ILE A 188 6.29 16.98 10.20
CA ILE A 188 6.65 16.47 8.87
C ILE A 188 6.74 17.67 7.93
N HIS A 189 7.96 18.14 7.67
CA HIS A 189 8.22 19.24 6.74
C HIS A 189 8.14 18.72 5.30
N LEU A 190 7.08 19.08 4.58
CA LEU A 190 6.84 18.58 3.22
C LEU A 190 7.92 19.05 2.23
N MET A 191 8.48 20.24 2.44
CA MET A 191 9.52 20.84 1.59
C MET A 191 10.80 20.01 1.55
N SER A 192 11.20 19.40 2.68
CA SER A 192 12.47 18.67 2.79
C SER A 192 12.53 17.47 1.87
N ASP A 193 11.39 16.81 1.68
CA ASP A 193 11.25 15.59 0.90
C ASP A 193 10.33 15.80 -0.33
N GLU A 194 10.04 17.04 -0.72
CA GLU A 194 9.03 17.44 -1.73
C GLU A 194 9.18 16.64 -3.04
N LYS A 195 10.40 16.50 -3.55
CA LYS A 195 10.67 15.75 -4.79
C LYS A 195 10.26 14.28 -4.66
N ILE A 196 10.54 13.65 -3.52
CA ILE A 196 10.21 12.24 -3.26
C ILE A 196 8.69 12.11 -3.09
N LEU A 197 8.08 13.01 -2.32
CA LEU A 197 6.64 13.03 -2.06
C LEU A 197 5.82 13.27 -3.34
N ARG A 198 6.25 14.18 -4.23
CA ARG A 198 5.65 14.38 -5.56
C ARG A 198 5.88 13.20 -6.50
N GLN A 199 7.05 12.56 -6.47
CA GLN A 199 7.34 11.33 -7.23
C GLN A 199 6.64 10.09 -6.69
N MET A 200 6.12 10.14 -5.48
CA MET A 200 5.32 9.10 -4.84
C MET A 200 3.85 9.29 -5.17
N ALA A 201 3.33 10.53 -5.07
CA ALA A 201 1.97 10.86 -5.47
C ALA A 201 1.76 10.71 -6.99
N ASN A 202 2.55 11.40 -7.83
CA ASN A 202 2.45 11.31 -9.30
C ASN A 202 2.94 9.97 -9.90
N ARG A 203 2.97 8.90 -9.10
CA ARG A 203 3.42 7.57 -9.53
C ARG A 203 2.28 6.74 -10.12
N PHE A 204 1.03 7.08 -9.81
CA PHE A 204 -0.12 6.21 -10.02
C PHE A 204 -1.23 6.78 -10.92
N LEU A 205 -0.91 7.84 -11.68
CA LEU A 205 -1.65 8.28 -12.88
C LEU A 205 -2.33 7.12 -13.58
N MET A 206 -3.67 7.11 -13.58
CA MET A 206 -4.39 6.07 -14.31
C MET A 206 -4.04 6.16 -15.79
N LYS A 207 -4.18 5.04 -16.50
CA LYS A 207 -3.73 4.90 -17.89
C LYS A 207 -4.56 5.75 -18.85
N GLY A 208 -4.22 7.04 -18.94
CA GLY A 208 -4.95 8.09 -19.66
C GLY A 208 -4.75 9.48 -19.05
N ASP A 209 -4.42 9.55 -17.76
CA ASP A 209 -4.29 10.80 -17.02
C ASP A 209 -2.95 11.51 -17.28
N ARG A 210 -2.95 12.83 -17.03
CA ARG A 210 -1.77 13.70 -17.20
C ARG A 210 -1.18 14.21 -15.89
N ASN A 211 -1.95 14.18 -14.81
CA ASN A 211 -1.58 14.55 -13.44
C ASN A 211 -2.61 13.95 -12.47
N GLU A 212 -2.26 13.83 -11.18
CA GLU A 212 -3.14 13.33 -10.10
C GLU A 212 -4.27 14.31 -9.74
N GLY A 213 -4.69 15.18 -10.66
CA GLY A 213 -5.60 16.29 -10.34
C GLY A 213 -4.95 17.38 -9.48
N PRO A 214 -5.78 18.27 -8.87
CA PRO A 214 -5.32 19.53 -8.28
C PRO A 214 -4.63 19.38 -6.91
N ASN A 215 -4.85 18.27 -6.19
CA ASN A 215 -4.34 18.01 -4.86
C ASN A 215 -3.80 16.58 -4.80
N HIS A 216 -2.77 16.33 -3.98
CA HIS A 216 -2.34 14.99 -3.57
C HIS A 216 -2.90 14.70 -2.17
N GLU A 217 -3.39 13.49 -1.93
CA GLU A 217 -4.06 13.12 -0.69
C GLU A 217 -3.12 12.37 0.26
N TYR A 218 -2.70 13.00 1.35
CA TYR A 218 -1.77 12.39 2.30
C TYR A 218 -2.45 11.95 3.62
N TYR A 219 -2.06 10.78 4.12
CA TYR A 219 -2.45 10.27 5.43
C TYR A 219 -1.24 9.67 6.17
N VAL A 220 -1.42 9.30 7.44
CA VAL A 220 -0.33 8.75 8.26
C VAL A 220 -0.76 7.46 8.97
N THR A 221 0.11 6.46 8.99
CA THR A 221 -0.04 5.29 9.87
C THR A 221 0.89 5.39 11.07
N ALA A 222 0.48 4.80 12.19
CA ALA A 222 1.27 4.72 13.41
C ALA A 222 1.61 3.25 13.73
N THR A 223 2.90 2.98 13.84
CA THR A 223 3.50 1.67 14.05
C THR A 223 4.05 1.56 15.49
N TYR A 224 3.84 0.41 16.12
CA TYR A 224 4.48 0.04 17.37
C TYR A 224 4.87 -1.44 17.35
N SER A 225 6.08 -1.77 17.81
CA SER A 225 6.65 -3.13 17.74
C SER A 225 6.55 -3.77 16.34
N GLY A 226 6.80 -2.98 15.28
CA GLY A 226 6.77 -3.43 13.88
C GLY A 226 5.37 -3.66 13.29
N LYS A 227 4.29 -3.40 14.03
CA LYS A 227 2.91 -3.55 13.56
C LYS A 227 2.23 -2.19 13.44
N ILE A 228 1.53 -1.95 12.33
CA ILE A 228 0.63 -0.81 12.17
C ILE A 228 -0.55 -1.01 13.14
N LEU A 229 -0.74 -0.08 14.08
CA LEU A 229 -1.80 -0.13 15.08
C LEU A 229 -2.88 0.95 14.88
N GLY A 230 -2.70 1.85 13.92
CA GLY A 230 -3.70 2.86 13.56
C GLY A 230 -3.32 3.67 12.33
N ALA A 231 -4.31 4.34 11.74
CA ALA A 231 -4.16 5.24 10.60
C ALA A 231 -5.06 6.47 10.77
N SER A 232 -4.65 7.62 10.24
CA SER A 232 -5.53 8.79 10.19
C SER A 232 -6.75 8.51 9.31
N GLN A 233 -7.93 8.91 9.79
CA GLN A 233 -9.23 8.66 9.15
C GLN A 233 -9.65 9.79 8.19
N VAL A 234 -8.80 10.79 8.04
CA VAL A 234 -8.99 11.98 7.20
C VAL A 234 -7.65 12.28 6.55
N ASN A 235 -7.68 12.56 5.25
CA ASN A 235 -6.52 12.89 4.44
C ASN A 235 -6.27 14.40 4.51
N VAL A 236 -5.02 14.81 4.30
CA VAL A 236 -4.63 16.20 4.08
C VAL A 236 -4.43 16.40 2.59
N GLU A 237 -5.23 17.26 1.99
CA GLU A 237 -5.13 17.69 0.60
C GLU A 237 -3.95 18.66 0.46
N VAL A 238 -2.87 18.20 -0.18
CA VAL A 238 -1.68 19.02 -0.48
C VAL A 238 -1.76 19.50 -1.93
N ALA A 239 -1.81 20.80 -2.14
CA ALA A 239 -1.91 21.40 -3.48
C ALA A 239 -0.80 20.90 -4.43
N ASN A 240 -1.19 20.34 -5.56
CA ASN A 240 -0.29 19.73 -6.54
C ASN A 240 0.38 20.80 -7.43
N PRO A 241 1.71 21.05 -7.29
CA PRO A 241 2.41 22.05 -8.10
C PRO A 241 2.62 21.60 -9.57
N ASP A 242 2.44 20.31 -9.87
CA ASP A 242 2.48 19.77 -11.22
C ASP A 242 1.10 19.86 -11.93
N TYR A 243 0.05 20.28 -11.23
CA TYR A 243 -1.28 20.50 -11.80
C TYR A 243 -1.32 21.75 -12.68
N LYS A 244 -0.85 21.57 -13.92
CA LYS A 244 -1.18 22.45 -15.04
C LYS A 244 -2.61 22.13 -15.45
N GLY A 245 -3.55 22.97 -15.03
CA GLY A 245 -4.97 22.84 -15.38
C GLY A 245 -5.17 22.62 -16.89
N GLN A 246 -6.19 21.84 -17.26
CA GLN A 246 -6.41 21.44 -18.65
C GLN A 246 -6.44 22.68 -19.59
N PRO A 247 -5.67 22.69 -20.69
CA PRO A 247 -5.79 23.74 -21.68
C PRO A 247 -7.19 23.72 -22.28
N GLN A 248 -7.87 24.86 -22.29
CA GLN A 248 -9.26 25.02 -22.76
C GLN A 248 -9.52 24.65 -24.24
N ASN A 249 -8.49 24.26 -24.99
CA ASN A 249 -8.54 23.91 -26.41
C ASN A 249 -8.09 22.46 -26.66
N GLN A 250 -8.72 21.49 -26.01
CA GLN A 250 -8.75 20.12 -26.53
C GLN A 250 -10.09 19.83 -27.21
N PRO A 251 -10.12 19.03 -28.30
CA PRO A 251 -11.38 18.52 -28.81
C PRO A 251 -12.06 17.72 -27.70
N LYS A 252 -13.30 18.11 -27.41
CA LYS A 252 -14.19 17.46 -26.43
C LYS A 252 -14.24 15.95 -26.71
N PRO A 253 -14.23 15.06 -25.69
CA PRO A 253 -14.33 13.63 -25.92
C PRO A 253 -15.51 13.30 -26.85
N GLN A 254 -15.23 12.55 -27.92
CA GLN A 254 -16.21 12.09 -28.88
C GLN A 254 -16.17 10.55 -28.95
N PRO A 255 -17.33 9.89 -29.15
CA PRO A 255 -17.38 8.45 -29.39
C PRO A 255 -16.51 8.06 -30.59
N GLU A 256 -15.82 6.92 -30.52
CA GLU A 256 -14.97 6.45 -31.61
C GLU A 256 -15.81 6.08 -32.84
N LYS A 257 -15.33 6.35 -34.06
CA LYS A 257 -16.13 6.13 -35.28
C LYS A 257 -16.44 4.66 -35.60
N HIS A 258 -15.70 3.71 -35.04
CA HIS A 258 -15.75 2.29 -35.42
C HIS A 258 -16.14 1.34 -34.27
N THR A 259 -16.48 1.87 -33.10
CA THR A 259 -16.91 1.10 -31.93
C THR A 259 -18.41 0.80 -31.96
N PRO A 260 -18.84 -0.38 -31.49
CA PRO A 260 -20.26 -0.66 -31.24
C PRO A 260 -20.86 0.30 -30.21
N LYS A 261 -22.11 0.72 -30.46
CA LYS A 261 -22.89 1.66 -29.65
C LYS A 261 -24.33 1.16 -29.52
N PHE A 262 -24.79 1.08 -28.28
CA PHE A 262 -26.10 0.52 -27.92
C PHE A 262 -26.94 1.61 -27.25
N PRO A 263 -27.95 2.17 -27.95
CA PRO A 263 -28.85 3.16 -27.37
C PRO A 263 -29.81 2.53 -26.37
N VAL A 264 -30.25 3.33 -25.41
CA VAL A 264 -31.16 2.91 -24.36
C VAL A 264 -32.48 3.66 -24.49
N GLY A 265 -33.56 2.91 -24.71
CA GLY A 265 -34.89 3.44 -24.99
C GLY A 265 -35.13 3.80 -26.47
N PRO A 266 -36.39 4.08 -26.86
CA PRO A 266 -36.78 4.28 -28.27
C PRO A 266 -36.23 5.57 -28.91
N GLU A 267 -35.76 6.53 -28.12
CA GLU A 267 -35.10 7.77 -28.57
C GLU A 267 -33.60 7.83 -28.22
N GLY A 268 -33.03 6.69 -27.79
CA GLY A 268 -31.60 6.61 -27.48
C GLY A 268 -30.72 6.92 -28.70
N GLY A 269 -29.48 7.37 -28.44
CA GLY A 269 -28.58 7.95 -29.44
C GLY A 269 -28.05 7.00 -30.54
N PRO A 270 -26.85 7.27 -31.12
CA PRO A 270 -26.37 6.53 -32.29
C PRO A 270 -26.27 5.01 -32.03
N LYS A 271 -27.05 4.21 -32.76
CA LYS A 271 -26.91 2.75 -32.81
C LYS A 271 -25.83 2.36 -33.82
N GLN A 272 -24.84 1.60 -33.38
CA GLN A 272 -23.79 1.07 -34.23
C GLN A 272 -23.51 -0.39 -33.84
N PRO A 273 -23.70 -1.37 -34.73
CA PRO A 273 -23.30 -2.74 -34.46
C PRO A 273 -21.77 -2.87 -34.43
N ASP A 274 -21.27 -3.91 -33.78
CA ASP A 274 -19.84 -4.26 -33.82
C ASP A 274 -19.46 -4.68 -35.26
N PRO A 275 -18.44 -4.05 -35.89
CA PRO A 275 -17.96 -4.45 -37.21
C PRO A 275 -17.59 -5.94 -37.35
N LYS A 276 -17.23 -6.62 -36.26
CA LYS A 276 -16.95 -8.06 -36.23
C LYS A 276 -18.08 -8.91 -35.62
N GLY A 277 -19.12 -8.27 -35.10
CA GLY A 277 -20.27 -8.92 -34.46
C GLY A 277 -19.93 -9.76 -33.21
N ASN A 278 -18.80 -9.51 -32.55
CA ASN A 278 -18.40 -10.15 -31.29
C ASN A 278 -19.10 -9.52 -30.08
N ILE A 279 -19.40 -8.22 -30.10
CA ILE A 279 -20.35 -7.59 -29.17
C ILE A 279 -21.72 -7.58 -29.85
N ILE A 280 -22.67 -8.29 -29.26
CA ILE A 280 -24.03 -8.48 -29.77
C ILE A 280 -24.93 -7.35 -29.27
N GLU A 281 -24.85 -7.05 -27.97
CA GLU A 281 -25.71 -6.08 -27.29
C GLU A 281 -25.06 -5.58 -25.99
N ALA A 282 -25.41 -4.37 -25.57
CA ALA A 282 -25.19 -3.91 -24.20
C ALA A 282 -26.40 -3.13 -23.71
N VAL A 283 -26.87 -3.43 -22.49
CA VAL A 283 -28.05 -2.82 -21.87
C VAL A 283 -27.76 -2.43 -20.43
N PHE A 284 -28.48 -1.44 -19.89
CA PHE A 284 -28.47 -1.20 -18.44
C PHE A 284 -29.27 -2.26 -17.72
N ILE A 285 -28.81 -2.63 -16.53
CA ILE A 285 -29.55 -3.45 -15.56
C ILE A 285 -29.49 -2.80 -14.17
N ASP A 286 -30.46 -3.10 -13.32
CA ASP A 286 -30.41 -2.77 -11.89
C ASP A 286 -29.55 -3.77 -11.08
N ASP A 287 -29.44 -3.54 -9.77
CA ASP A 287 -28.73 -4.44 -8.84
C ASP A 287 -29.32 -5.86 -8.80
N THR A 288 -30.59 -6.05 -9.18
CA THR A 288 -31.25 -7.38 -9.26
C THR A 288 -30.99 -8.09 -10.58
N GLY A 289 -30.38 -7.40 -11.56
CA GLY A 289 -30.11 -7.94 -12.89
C GLY A 289 -31.28 -7.79 -13.87
N LYS A 290 -32.30 -6.99 -13.54
CA LYS A 290 -33.41 -6.66 -14.42
C LYS A 290 -33.02 -5.52 -15.36
N GLU A 291 -33.37 -5.64 -16.63
CA GLU A 291 -33.05 -4.65 -17.65
C GLU A 291 -33.82 -3.33 -17.47
N LEU A 292 -33.11 -2.23 -17.71
CA LEU A 292 -33.58 -0.86 -17.53
C LEU A 292 -33.72 -0.18 -18.89
N SER A 293 -34.97 0.10 -19.28
CA SER A 293 -35.28 0.84 -20.51
C SER A 293 -35.02 2.35 -20.40
N LYS A 294 -34.81 2.86 -19.17
CA LYS A 294 -34.46 4.24 -18.82
C LYS A 294 -33.62 4.24 -17.55
N VAL A 295 -32.69 5.20 -17.43
CA VAL A 295 -31.93 5.49 -16.19
C VAL A 295 -31.90 7.00 -15.97
N GLY A 296 -31.84 7.44 -14.71
CA GLY A 296 -31.79 8.84 -14.29
C GLY A 296 -30.52 9.19 -13.50
N VAL A 297 -30.26 10.49 -13.35
CA VAL A 297 -29.14 10.97 -12.53
C VAL A 297 -29.39 10.65 -11.05
N GLY A 298 -28.41 10.01 -10.42
CA GLY A 298 -28.51 9.48 -9.06
C GLY A 298 -28.84 7.98 -9.01
N ASP A 299 -29.34 7.38 -10.10
CA ASP A 299 -29.61 5.95 -10.14
C ASP A 299 -28.31 5.15 -10.11
N LYS A 300 -28.34 4.03 -9.38
CA LYS A 300 -27.30 3.01 -9.42
C LYS A 300 -27.63 2.03 -10.53
N ALA A 301 -26.75 1.92 -11.52
CA ALA A 301 -26.92 1.07 -12.69
C ALA A 301 -25.69 0.17 -12.88
N ARG A 302 -25.88 -0.94 -13.59
CA ARG A 302 -24.82 -1.82 -14.10
C ARG A 302 -25.05 -1.96 -15.61
N VAL A 303 -24.06 -2.47 -16.34
CA VAL A 303 -24.22 -2.82 -17.76
C VAL A 303 -24.17 -4.34 -17.91
N ARG A 304 -25.15 -4.92 -18.60
CA ARG A 304 -25.10 -6.28 -19.13
C ARG A 304 -24.57 -6.23 -20.55
N ILE A 305 -23.62 -7.10 -20.87
CA ILE A 305 -22.96 -7.16 -22.17
C ILE A 305 -23.17 -8.57 -22.73
N HIS A 306 -23.87 -8.66 -23.85
CA HIS A 306 -24.00 -9.87 -24.64
C HIS A 306 -22.93 -9.89 -25.72
N SER A 307 -22.16 -10.97 -25.76
CA SER A 307 -20.99 -11.11 -26.61
C SER A 307 -20.82 -12.55 -27.07
N LYS A 308 -19.95 -12.75 -28.06
CA LYS A 308 -19.47 -14.06 -28.50
C LYS A 308 -17.98 -13.97 -28.78
N ASN A 309 -17.22 -15.02 -28.49
CA ASN A 309 -15.76 -15.06 -28.65
C ASN A 309 -15.01 -13.95 -27.86
N MET A 310 -15.65 -13.38 -26.83
CA MET A 310 -15.06 -12.35 -25.97
C MET A 310 -14.63 -12.86 -24.59
N VAL A 311 -15.03 -14.08 -24.20
CA VAL A 311 -14.56 -14.73 -22.96
C VAL A 311 -13.03 -14.76 -22.92
N GLY A 312 -12.46 -14.22 -21.84
CA GLY A 312 -11.02 -14.07 -21.64
C GLY A 312 -10.42 -12.76 -22.15
N LYS A 313 -11.10 -12.04 -23.06
CA LYS A 313 -10.65 -10.76 -23.62
C LYS A 313 -11.03 -9.58 -22.72
N HIS A 314 -10.42 -8.43 -22.99
CA HIS A 314 -10.68 -7.20 -22.24
C HIS A 314 -11.38 -6.15 -23.10
N ILE A 315 -12.28 -5.42 -22.47
CA ILE A 315 -13.04 -4.31 -23.06
C ILE A 315 -13.06 -3.12 -22.09
N GLN A 316 -13.41 -1.94 -22.58
CA GLN A 316 -13.85 -0.79 -21.79
C GLN A 316 -15.25 -0.42 -22.27
N TYR A 317 -16.13 0.03 -21.38
CA TYR A 317 -17.41 0.63 -21.75
C TYR A 317 -17.46 2.10 -21.35
N VAL A 318 -18.17 2.90 -22.14
CA VAL A 318 -18.37 4.33 -21.93
C VAL A 318 -19.86 4.64 -22.00
N ILE A 319 -20.37 5.36 -21.01
CA ILE A 319 -21.74 5.86 -20.98
C ILE A 319 -21.71 7.29 -21.49
N TRP A 320 -22.46 7.52 -22.56
CA TRP A 320 -22.61 8.84 -23.17
C TRP A 320 -24.03 9.35 -22.94
N LYS A 321 -24.16 10.59 -22.46
CA LYS A 321 -25.39 11.36 -22.60
C LYS A 321 -25.44 11.93 -24.01
N TYR A 322 -26.55 11.71 -24.70
CA TYR A 322 -26.84 12.25 -26.01
C TYR A 322 -28.00 13.24 -25.90
N ASP A 323 -27.71 14.51 -26.16
CA ASP A 323 -28.72 15.50 -26.54
C ASP A 323 -28.64 15.66 -28.07
N SER A 324 -29.73 16.06 -28.74
CA SER A 324 -29.86 16.02 -30.22
C SER A 324 -28.74 16.72 -31.00
N THR A 325 -28.00 17.63 -30.36
CA THR A 325 -26.86 18.36 -30.93
C THR A 325 -25.52 18.12 -30.22
N SER A 326 -25.46 17.29 -29.17
CA SER A 326 -24.21 17.11 -28.39
C SER A 326 -24.10 15.78 -27.63
N THR A 327 -22.93 15.15 -27.70
CA THR A 327 -22.54 14.02 -26.85
C THR A 327 -21.68 14.47 -25.69
N HIS A 328 -21.94 13.92 -24.50
CA HIS A 328 -21.16 14.15 -23.29
C HIS A 328 -20.83 12.82 -22.60
N GLU A 329 -19.58 12.63 -22.20
CA GLU A 329 -19.17 11.47 -21.41
C GLU A 329 -19.71 11.60 -19.98
N VAL A 330 -20.34 10.53 -19.47
CA VAL A 330 -20.97 10.47 -18.15
C VAL A 330 -20.17 9.56 -17.22
N TYR A 331 -19.72 8.43 -17.76
CA TYR A 331 -18.97 7.42 -17.03
C TYR A 331 -18.11 6.62 -18.01
N ARG A 332 -16.90 6.24 -17.59
CA ARG A 332 -15.99 5.36 -18.33
C ARG A 332 -15.46 4.29 -17.40
N SER A 333 -15.57 3.03 -17.81
CA SER A 333 -15.09 1.91 -17.02
C SER A 333 -13.57 1.79 -17.05
N ALA A 334 -12.99 1.11 -16.07
CA ALA A 334 -11.68 0.49 -16.24
C ALA A 334 -11.71 -0.56 -17.38
N MET A 335 -10.54 -1.04 -17.82
CA MET A 335 -10.47 -2.21 -18.71
C MET A 335 -10.90 -3.47 -17.95
N ILE A 336 -12.09 -3.98 -18.26
CA ILE A 336 -12.69 -5.16 -17.64
C ILE A 336 -12.45 -6.40 -18.49
N LYS A 337 -12.28 -7.57 -17.84
CA LYS A 337 -12.16 -8.86 -18.50
C LYS A 337 -13.53 -9.53 -18.58
N ILE A 338 -13.97 -9.88 -19.78
CA ILE A 338 -15.21 -10.65 -19.99
C ILE A 338 -14.97 -12.09 -19.56
N THR A 339 -15.79 -12.60 -18.63
CA THR A 339 -15.65 -13.96 -18.07
C THR A 339 -16.70 -14.96 -18.58
N ALA A 340 -17.75 -14.47 -19.22
CA ALA A 340 -18.83 -15.26 -19.85
C ALA A 340 -19.41 -14.47 -21.02
N ASP A 341 -20.05 -15.15 -21.98
CA ASP A 341 -20.63 -14.51 -23.17
C ASP A 341 -21.73 -13.49 -22.79
N VAL A 342 -22.46 -13.74 -21.69
CA VAL A 342 -23.28 -12.76 -20.96
C VAL A 342 -22.51 -12.30 -19.73
N TYR A 343 -22.17 -11.00 -19.64
CA TYR A 343 -21.38 -10.44 -18.56
C TYR A 343 -22.02 -9.19 -17.95
N ASP A 344 -22.30 -9.24 -16.65
CA ASP A 344 -22.88 -8.12 -15.88
C ASP A 344 -21.79 -7.39 -15.08
N THR A 345 -21.57 -6.11 -15.35
CA THR A 345 -20.49 -5.31 -14.74
C THR A 345 -20.73 -5.05 -13.25
N SER A 346 -19.70 -4.54 -12.56
CA SER A 346 -19.89 -3.80 -11.30
C SER A 346 -20.81 -2.59 -11.51
N GLY A 347 -21.52 -2.19 -10.46
CA GLY A 347 -22.42 -1.03 -10.49
C GLY A 347 -21.71 0.31 -10.33
N PHE A 348 -22.32 1.35 -10.89
CA PHE A 348 -21.90 2.75 -10.81
C PHE A 348 -23.13 3.65 -10.65
N ILE A 349 -22.90 4.92 -10.28
CA ILE A 349 -23.95 5.92 -10.14
C ILE A 349 -23.94 6.82 -11.39
N ILE A 350 -25.10 7.08 -11.97
CA ILE A 350 -25.25 8.05 -13.07
C ILE A 350 -25.07 9.46 -12.50
N THR A 351 -23.95 10.12 -12.80
CA THR A 351 -23.63 11.47 -12.31
C THR A 351 -24.18 12.57 -13.22
N LYS A 352 -24.33 13.78 -12.67
CA LYS A 352 -24.71 14.96 -13.46
C LYS A 352 -23.49 15.48 -14.22
N VAL A 353 -23.55 15.51 -15.54
CA VAL A 353 -22.56 16.25 -16.36
C VAL A 353 -22.71 17.75 -16.06
N SER A 354 -21.65 18.36 -15.54
CA SER A 354 -21.59 19.80 -15.26
C SER A 354 -21.49 20.60 -16.56
N SER A 355 -22.60 21.21 -16.97
CA SER A 355 -22.64 22.14 -18.10
C SER A 355 -21.77 23.37 -17.84
N GLU A 356 -20.92 23.73 -18.81
CA GLU A 356 -20.14 24.97 -18.77
C GLU A 356 -21.06 26.20 -18.76
N LYS A 357 -20.60 27.28 -18.11
CA LYS A 357 -21.38 28.52 -17.94
C LYS A 357 -21.74 29.16 -19.29
N GLY A 358 -23.04 29.38 -19.53
CA GLY A 358 -23.50 30.16 -20.68
C GLY A 358 -24.96 30.62 -20.57
N ILE A 359 -25.15 31.87 -20.13
CA ILE A 359 -26.37 32.69 -20.26
C ILE A 359 -27.62 32.16 -19.52
N GLY A 360 -28.10 32.92 -18.54
CA GLY A 360 -29.25 32.53 -17.71
C GLY A 360 -30.61 32.96 -18.25
N PHE A 361 -31.63 32.16 -17.94
CA PHE A 361 -33.06 32.52 -17.96
C PHE A 361 -33.77 31.87 -16.74
N PRO A 362 -34.93 32.39 -16.29
CA PRO A 362 -35.36 32.29 -14.89
C PRO A 362 -36.06 30.99 -14.51
N ILE A 363 -36.26 30.86 -13.20
CA ILE A 363 -36.90 29.75 -12.48
C ILE A 363 -38.27 29.39 -13.10
N GLY A 364 -38.44 28.13 -13.47
CA GLY A 364 -39.71 27.53 -13.86
C GLY A 364 -39.64 26.01 -13.77
N ASN A 365 -40.70 25.37 -13.26
CA ASN A 365 -40.80 23.90 -13.13
C ASN A 365 -40.50 23.18 -14.44
N LEU A 366 -39.69 22.12 -14.41
CA LEU A 366 -39.96 20.99 -15.30
C LEU A 366 -39.66 19.62 -14.68
N ASN A 367 -40.65 18.74 -14.84
CA ASN A 367 -40.60 17.34 -14.42
C ASN A 367 -39.63 16.55 -15.30
N SER A 368 -38.93 15.58 -14.69
CA SER A 368 -38.41 14.35 -15.32
C SER A 368 -38.05 14.43 -16.81
N TYR A 369 -37.02 15.21 -17.17
CA TYR A 369 -36.36 15.04 -18.47
C TYR A 369 -35.70 13.66 -18.50
N THR A 370 -36.25 12.74 -19.28
CA THR A 370 -35.58 11.48 -19.61
C THR A 370 -34.32 11.79 -20.39
N GLN A 371 -33.16 11.50 -19.80
CA GLN A 371 -31.88 11.74 -20.45
C GLN A 371 -31.58 10.55 -21.37
N ASN A 372 -31.32 10.83 -22.64
CA ASN A 372 -31.03 9.80 -23.63
C ASN A 372 -29.57 9.38 -23.47
N TYR A 373 -29.34 8.11 -23.13
CA TYR A 373 -28.01 7.54 -22.98
C TYR A 373 -27.74 6.48 -24.05
N PHE A 374 -26.46 6.25 -24.34
CA PHE A 374 -26.01 5.05 -25.05
C PHE A 374 -24.71 4.52 -24.45
N ILE A 375 -24.52 3.20 -24.59
CA ILE A 375 -23.35 2.47 -24.14
C ILE A 375 -22.44 2.24 -25.35
N GLU A 376 -21.23 2.78 -25.31
CA GLU A 376 -20.16 2.45 -26.27
C GLU A 376 -19.28 1.34 -25.69
N ILE A 377 -18.94 0.31 -26.49
CA ILE A 377 -17.97 -0.71 -26.10
C ILE A 377 -16.69 -0.57 -26.93
N ILE A 378 -15.56 -0.35 -26.25
CA ILE A 378 -14.24 -0.18 -26.83
C ILE A 378 -13.41 -1.44 -26.58
N SER A 379 -12.87 -2.05 -27.63
CA SER A 379 -11.84 -3.10 -27.48
C SER A 379 -10.96 -3.20 -28.72
N LYS A 380 -9.68 -3.49 -28.48
CA LYS A 380 -8.66 -3.66 -29.52
C LYS A 380 -8.94 -4.83 -30.45
N ASP A 381 -9.71 -5.82 -30.00
CA ASP A 381 -10.09 -6.97 -30.81
C ASP A 381 -11.20 -6.63 -31.81
N LEU A 382 -11.85 -5.46 -31.68
CA LEU A 382 -12.99 -5.02 -32.50
C LEU A 382 -12.57 -4.14 -33.68
N SER A 383 -11.37 -3.54 -33.67
CA SER A 383 -10.90 -2.74 -34.81
C SER A 383 -10.83 -3.60 -36.08
N ALA A 384 -11.54 -3.18 -37.13
CA ALA A 384 -11.45 -3.81 -38.43
C ALA A 384 -9.99 -3.80 -38.91
N GLU A 385 -9.54 -4.89 -39.56
CA GLU A 385 -8.18 -4.95 -40.10
C GLU A 385 -8.01 -3.82 -41.13
N SER A 386 -7.16 -2.84 -40.82
CA SER A 386 -6.70 -1.87 -41.81
C SER A 386 -6.01 -2.62 -42.95
N GLN A 387 -6.40 -2.32 -44.19
CA GLN A 387 -6.00 -3.04 -45.40
C GLN A 387 -4.50 -3.37 -45.43
N LYS A 388 -4.19 -4.65 -45.68
CA LYS A 388 -2.82 -5.13 -45.89
C LYS A 388 -2.33 -4.67 -47.26
N PHE A 389 -1.25 -3.88 -47.28
CA PHE A 389 -0.34 -3.85 -48.42
C PHE A 389 0.74 -4.90 -48.17
N GLY A 390 0.89 -5.84 -49.12
CA GLY A 390 1.51 -7.13 -48.84
C GLY A 390 2.94 -7.29 -49.36
N VAL A 391 3.53 -8.45 -49.02
CA VAL A 391 4.40 -9.23 -49.90
C VAL A 391 4.14 -10.73 -49.61
N ASN A 392 4.04 -11.53 -50.66
CA ASN A 392 4.07 -13.01 -50.65
C ASN A 392 5.55 -13.48 -50.61
N SER A 393 5.97 -14.74 -50.39
CA SER A 393 5.36 -16.02 -49.99
C SER A 393 6.48 -16.95 -49.45
N ASP A 394 6.11 -18.17 -49.03
CA ASP A 394 6.95 -19.37 -48.94
C ASP A 394 7.99 -19.50 -47.80
N GLY A 395 7.86 -20.58 -47.01
CA GLY A 395 8.70 -20.88 -45.86
C GLY A 395 8.11 -21.94 -44.92
N LEU A 396 7.80 -23.14 -45.43
CA LEU A 396 7.31 -24.27 -44.63
C LEU A 396 8.41 -24.85 -43.71
N MET A 397 8.05 -25.24 -42.48
CA MET A 397 8.32 -26.60 -41.97
C MET A 397 7.50 -26.97 -40.72
N GLN A 398 6.91 -28.18 -40.73
CA GLN A 398 6.66 -29.04 -39.56
C GLN A 398 7.86 -30.03 -39.47
N VAL A 399 8.19 -30.80 -38.43
CA VAL A 399 7.49 -31.52 -37.34
C VAL A 399 8.52 -31.61 -36.17
N GLU A 400 8.19 -31.86 -34.89
CA GLU A 400 8.23 -33.21 -34.33
C GLU A 400 7.44 -33.37 -33.01
N LYS A 401 6.80 -34.54 -32.87
CA LYS A 401 6.21 -35.03 -31.62
C LYS A 401 7.17 -36.04 -30.99
N VAL A 402 7.38 -35.96 -29.68
CA VAL A 402 7.86 -37.10 -28.89
C VAL A 402 6.83 -37.45 -27.81
N LYS A 403 6.55 -38.75 -27.67
CA LYS A 403 5.56 -39.31 -26.74
C LYS A 403 6.18 -39.52 -25.35
N SER A 404 5.34 -39.55 -24.31
CA SER A 404 5.62 -40.34 -23.10
C SER A 404 4.30 -40.92 -22.56
N ALA A 405 4.34 -42.13 -22.01
CA ALA A 405 3.14 -42.90 -21.68
C ALA A 405 3.30 -43.80 -20.43
N VAL A 406 2.55 -43.48 -19.37
CA VAL A 406 2.10 -44.32 -18.22
C VAL A 406 0.86 -43.61 -17.63
N GLY A 407 -0.12 -44.21 -16.92
CA GLY A 407 -0.32 -45.63 -16.58
C GLY A 407 -1.76 -46.04 -16.19
N VAL A 408 -2.75 -45.14 -16.21
CA VAL A 408 -4.19 -45.35 -15.89
C VAL A 408 -4.55 -45.66 -14.42
N GLN A 409 -5.41 -44.81 -13.83
CA GLN A 409 -6.64 -45.25 -13.15
C GLN A 409 -7.67 -44.10 -13.09
N ASN A 410 -8.92 -44.38 -13.46
CA ASN A 410 -10.04 -43.42 -13.50
C ASN A 410 -10.88 -43.51 -12.23
N THR A 411 -11.36 -42.38 -11.70
CA THR A 411 -12.79 -42.16 -11.37
C THR A 411 -13.10 -40.66 -11.39
N GLN A 412 -14.31 -40.29 -11.82
CA GLN A 412 -14.87 -38.91 -11.77
C GLN A 412 -15.31 -38.60 -10.30
N ASN A 413 -15.69 -37.39 -9.85
CA ASN A 413 -16.17 -36.19 -10.53
C ASN A 413 -15.87 -34.90 -9.66
N PRO A 414 -16.51 -33.72 -9.82
CA PRO A 414 -15.80 -32.44 -9.99
C PRO A 414 -15.76 -31.53 -8.74
N ASP A 415 -14.81 -30.58 -8.68
CA ASP A 415 -15.06 -29.29 -8.01
C ASP A 415 -14.03 -28.18 -8.38
N LYS A 416 -14.56 -26.98 -8.69
CA LYS A 416 -13.95 -25.62 -8.76
C LYS A 416 -12.62 -25.38 -9.53
N PRO A 417 -12.50 -24.26 -10.28
CA PRO A 417 -11.23 -23.84 -10.88
C PRO A 417 -10.28 -23.26 -9.82
N GLY A 418 -9.46 -24.12 -9.22
CA GLY A 418 -8.39 -23.74 -8.30
C GLY A 418 -7.28 -22.92 -8.96
N SER A 419 -6.51 -22.17 -8.14
CA SER A 419 -5.36 -21.40 -8.62
C SER A 419 -4.29 -22.32 -9.21
N CYS A 420 -3.51 -21.80 -10.18
CA CYS A 420 -2.36 -22.55 -10.68
C CYS A 420 -1.38 -22.80 -9.53
N ILE A 421 -1.01 -24.05 -9.30
CA ILE A 421 0.01 -24.46 -8.30
C ILE A 421 1.29 -23.60 -8.42
N CYS A 422 1.64 -23.22 -9.66
CA CYS A 422 2.74 -22.33 -9.99
C CYS A 422 2.67 -20.91 -9.38
N GLN A 423 1.47 -20.38 -9.17
CA GLN A 423 1.27 -19.04 -8.60
C GLN A 423 1.38 -19.07 -7.08
N GLU A 424 0.93 -20.15 -6.44
CA GLU A 424 1.11 -20.40 -5.01
C GLU A 424 2.58 -20.72 -4.67
N GLN A 425 3.24 -21.55 -5.49
CA GLN A 425 4.63 -21.96 -5.29
C GLN A 425 5.61 -20.78 -5.44
N TYR A 426 5.34 -19.85 -6.36
CA TYR A 426 6.17 -18.66 -6.59
C TYR A 426 5.41 -17.37 -6.23
N LYS A 427 4.61 -17.41 -5.15
CA LYS A 427 3.84 -16.25 -4.66
C LYS A 427 4.76 -15.14 -4.11
N ASP A 428 5.88 -15.54 -3.52
CA ASP A 428 6.87 -14.66 -2.89
C ASP A 428 7.94 -14.15 -3.90
N LEU A 429 7.79 -14.51 -5.18
CA LEU A 429 8.64 -14.00 -6.27
C LEU A 429 8.15 -12.61 -6.72
N VAL A 430 8.96 -11.58 -6.48
CA VAL A 430 8.64 -10.19 -6.85
C VAL A 430 8.38 -10.07 -8.35
N TRP A 431 7.39 -9.26 -8.70
CA TRP A 431 6.88 -9.11 -10.08
C TRP A 431 6.39 -10.40 -10.75
N GLY A 432 6.31 -11.54 -10.05
CA GLY A 432 5.86 -12.81 -10.63
C GLY A 432 4.54 -12.69 -11.40
N GLY A 433 3.58 -11.93 -10.86
CA GLY A 433 2.29 -11.64 -11.53
C GLY A 433 2.35 -10.94 -12.89
N LYS A 434 3.52 -10.43 -13.31
CA LYS A 434 3.77 -9.84 -14.64
C LYS A 434 4.27 -10.84 -15.67
N VAL A 435 4.70 -12.04 -15.25
CA VAL A 435 5.42 -13.00 -16.09
C VAL A 435 4.80 -14.40 -16.07
N SER A 436 5.10 -15.19 -17.11
CA SER A 436 4.60 -16.55 -17.25
C SER A 436 5.16 -17.49 -16.18
N CYS A 437 4.51 -18.64 -16.00
CA CYS A 437 4.92 -19.66 -15.04
C CYS A 437 6.31 -20.24 -15.39
N GLU A 438 6.60 -20.39 -16.68
CA GLU A 438 7.90 -20.85 -17.17
C GLU A 438 8.99 -19.80 -16.96
N PHE A 439 8.66 -18.51 -17.12
CA PHE A 439 9.58 -17.42 -16.76
C PHE A 439 9.98 -17.48 -15.28
N ARG A 440 9.01 -17.67 -14.37
CA ARG A 440 9.29 -17.80 -12.92
C ARG A 440 10.19 -18.99 -12.61
N LYS A 441 9.87 -20.16 -13.16
CA LYS A 441 10.70 -21.37 -13.03
C LYS A 441 12.13 -21.13 -13.52
N LYS A 442 12.28 -20.53 -14.70
CA LYS A 442 13.58 -20.20 -15.27
C LYS A 442 14.37 -19.23 -14.39
N VAL A 443 13.80 -18.12 -13.94
CA VAL A 443 14.55 -17.15 -13.10
C VAL A 443 14.99 -17.76 -11.76
N VAL A 444 14.17 -18.63 -11.14
CA VAL A 444 14.59 -19.37 -9.93
C VAL A 444 15.71 -20.37 -10.25
N GLN A 445 15.64 -21.07 -11.39
CA GLN A 445 16.70 -21.98 -11.82
C GLN A 445 18.01 -21.25 -12.16
N ILE A 446 17.94 -20.10 -12.83
CA ILE A 446 19.08 -19.24 -13.16
C ILE A 446 19.72 -18.71 -11.88
N ALA A 447 18.93 -18.22 -10.91
CA ALA A 447 19.45 -17.80 -9.62
C ALA A 447 20.20 -18.91 -8.89
N LYS A 448 19.74 -20.16 -9.02
CA LYS A 448 20.43 -21.34 -8.46
C LYS A 448 21.73 -21.67 -9.21
N ASN A 449 21.72 -21.57 -10.54
CA ASN A 449 22.89 -21.85 -11.37
C ASN A 449 24.01 -20.80 -11.20
N LEU A 450 23.62 -19.54 -10.95
CA LEU A 450 24.50 -18.42 -10.60
C LEU A 450 24.88 -18.37 -9.10
N GLU A 451 24.63 -19.44 -8.34
CA GLU A 451 24.92 -19.58 -6.90
C GLU A 451 24.36 -18.44 -5.99
N LEU A 452 23.31 -17.74 -6.43
CA LEU A 452 22.68 -16.66 -5.67
C LEU A 452 21.86 -17.18 -4.47
N PRO A 453 21.59 -16.35 -3.44
CA PRO A 453 20.81 -16.76 -2.28
C PRO A 453 19.44 -17.36 -2.64
N GLN A 454 19.16 -18.55 -2.13
CA GLN A 454 17.93 -19.30 -2.45
C GLN A 454 16.82 -19.15 -1.40
N GLU A 455 17.15 -18.69 -0.19
CA GLU A 455 16.18 -18.50 0.88
C GLU A 455 15.14 -17.45 0.46
N ASN A 456 13.85 -17.76 0.61
CA ASN A 456 12.72 -16.90 0.23
C ASN A 456 12.81 -16.32 -1.21
N TYR A 457 13.45 -17.05 -2.13
CA TYR A 457 13.73 -16.63 -3.50
C TYR A 457 14.56 -15.34 -3.66
N GLU A 458 15.37 -14.95 -2.66
CA GLU A 458 16.09 -13.67 -2.65
C GLU A 458 16.91 -13.38 -3.93
N GLY A 459 17.78 -14.30 -4.36
CA GLY A 459 18.58 -14.15 -5.58
C GLY A 459 17.74 -14.10 -6.86
N ALA A 460 16.64 -14.86 -6.90
CA ALA A 460 15.68 -14.78 -8.00
C ALA A 460 14.92 -13.45 -7.99
N ASN A 461 14.65 -12.89 -6.79
CA ASN A 461 14.05 -11.57 -6.61
C ASN A 461 14.99 -10.44 -7.05
N TRP A 462 16.31 -10.59 -6.88
CA TRP A 462 17.30 -9.67 -7.44
C TRP A 462 17.28 -9.68 -8.98
N LEU A 463 17.33 -10.87 -9.60
CA LEU A 463 17.22 -11.01 -11.06
C LEU A 463 15.90 -10.43 -11.61
N MET A 464 14.76 -10.75 -10.96
CA MET A 464 13.45 -10.17 -11.31
C MET A 464 13.42 -8.64 -11.18
N THR A 465 14.16 -8.07 -10.23
CA THR A 465 14.22 -6.61 -10.02
C THR A 465 15.12 -5.91 -11.04
N ILE A 466 16.26 -6.49 -11.40
CA ILE A 466 17.13 -6.01 -12.49
C ILE A 466 16.33 -6.03 -13.81
N ILE A 467 15.70 -7.16 -14.12
CA ILE A 467 14.87 -7.28 -15.33
C ILE A 467 13.70 -6.30 -15.32
N ALA A 468 13.07 -6.06 -14.15
CA ALA A 468 12.02 -5.07 -14.03
C ALA A 468 12.53 -3.65 -14.34
N LEU A 469 13.69 -3.26 -13.81
CA LEU A 469 14.26 -1.93 -14.04
C LEU A 469 14.64 -1.74 -15.52
N GLU A 470 15.45 -2.65 -16.05
CA GLU A 470 16.01 -2.57 -17.41
C GLU A 470 14.94 -2.71 -18.51
N SER A 471 13.92 -3.55 -18.29
CA SER A 471 12.79 -3.67 -19.21
C SER A 471 11.68 -2.62 -19.00
N ALA A 472 11.90 -1.58 -18.17
CA ALA A 472 10.90 -0.57 -17.82
C ALA A 472 9.55 -1.18 -17.35
N TYR A 473 9.66 -2.16 -16.44
CA TYR A 473 8.59 -2.96 -15.82
C TYR A 473 7.70 -3.74 -16.81
N SER A 474 8.14 -3.87 -18.06
CA SER A 474 7.37 -4.55 -19.12
C SER A 474 7.66 -6.04 -19.26
N PHE A 475 8.82 -6.51 -18.76
CA PHE A 475 9.34 -7.87 -18.99
C PHE A 475 9.38 -8.25 -20.48
N SER A 476 9.48 -7.24 -21.36
CA SER A 476 9.47 -7.41 -22.81
C SER A 476 10.89 -7.68 -23.34
N PRO A 477 11.13 -8.78 -24.08
CA PRO A 477 12.41 -9.04 -24.74
C PRO A 477 12.71 -8.05 -25.87
N LYS A 478 11.75 -7.15 -26.17
CA LYS A 478 11.85 -6.09 -27.18
C LYS A 478 11.88 -4.69 -26.54
N CYS A 479 12.15 -4.56 -25.23
CA CYS A 479 12.38 -3.26 -24.60
C CYS A 479 13.72 -2.66 -25.06
N GLY A 480 13.85 -1.32 -25.06
CA GLY A 480 15.11 -0.63 -25.33
C GLY A 480 15.17 0.15 -26.63
N THR A 481 16.27 0.90 -26.81
CA THR A 481 16.47 1.84 -27.92
C THR A 481 16.72 1.16 -29.26
N PHE A 482 17.27 -0.07 -29.27
CA PHE A 482 17.56 -0.83 -30.50
C PHE A 482 16.28 -1.11 -31.31
N ARG A 483 15.16 -1.42 -30.65
CA ARG A 483 13.87 -1.72 -31.31
C ARG A 483 13.37 -0.62 -32.25
N LYS A 484 13.64 0.65 -31.94
CA LYS A 484 13.11 1.79 -32.71
C LYS A 484 13.88 2.03 -34.01
N ASN A 485 15.15 1.66 -34.06
CA ASN A 485 16.03 1.83 -35.21
C ASN A 485 17.18 0.80 -35.09
N PRO A 486 16.96 -0.46 -35.52
CA PRO A 486 17.94 -1.55 -35.40
C PRO A 486 19.24 -1.23 -36.15
N ASP A 487 20.38 -1.39 -35.47
CA ASP A 487 21.71 -1.02 -35.99
C ASP A 487 22.77 -1.67 -35.10
N GLU A 488 23.43 -2.69 -35.65
CA GLU A 488 24.41 -3.49 -34.91
C GLU A 488 25.76 -2.80 -34.73
N ASN A 489 25.98 -1.64 -35.34
CA ASN A 489 27.24 -0.90 -35.20
C ASN A 489 27.16 0.18 -34.12
N SER A 490 25.97 0.68 -33.79
CA SER A 490 25.81 1.66 -32.71
C SER A 490 26.12 1.06 -31.33
N LYS A 491 27.01 1.73 -30.57
CA LYS A 491 27.31 1.39 -29.18
C LYS A 491 26.27 1.89 -28.15
N TYR A 492 25.33 2.74 -28.56
CA TYR A 492 24.33 3.38 -27.69
C TYR A 492 22.92 2.78 -27.82
N LYS A 493 22.80 1.60 -28.46
CA LYS A 493 21.54 0.91 -28.68
C LYS A 493 21.45 -0.36 -27.83
N TYR A 494 20.38 -0.49 -27.08
CA TYR A 494 20.17 -1.56 -26.10
C TYR A 494 18.88 -2.31 -26.37
N ILE A 495 18.84 -3.60 -26.03
CA ILE A 495 17.67 -4.48 -26.27
C ILE A 495 17.41 -5.42 -25.10
N GLY A 496 16.14 -5.72 -24.86
CA GLY A 496 15.74 -6.88 -24.07
C GLY A 496 15.62 -6.66 -22.56
N LEU A 497 15.49 -7.79 -21.86
CA LEU A 497 15.18 -7.91 -20.44
C LEU A 497 16.18 -7.18 -19.54
N ILE A 498 17.46 -7.18 -19.90
CA ILE A 498 18.55 -6.51 -19.15
C ILE A 498 19.28 -5.44 -19.97
N GLN A 499 18.66 -4.91 -21.03
CA GLN A 499 19.25 -3.90 -21.92
C GLN A 499 20.65 -4.28 -22.47
N PHE A 500 20.74 -5.43 -23.15
CA PHE A 500 21.96 -5.88 -23.82
C PHE A 500 22.49 -4.81 -24.80
N GLY A 501 23.68 -4.29 -24.51
CA GLY A 501 24.46 -3.45 -25.42
C GLY A 501 25.20 -4.26 -26.49
N LYS A 502 25.97 -3.57 -27.35
CA LYS A 502 26.74 -4.23 -28.41
C LYS A 502 27.74 -5.26 -27.86
N ALA A 503 28.65 -4.81 -26.98
CA ALA A 503 29.71 -5.65 -26.44
C ALA A 503 29.17 -6.86 -25.67
N ALA A 504 28.15 -6.66 -24.81
CA ALA A 504 27.52 -7.74 -24.07
C ALA A 504 26.88 -8.81 -24.98
N ALA A 505 26.31 -8.41 -26.12
CA ALA A 505 25.78 -9.37 -27.09
C ALA A 505 26.90 -10.14 -27.82
N GLU A 506 27.98 -9.45 -28.21
CA GLU A 506 29.15 -10.07 -28.85
C GLU A 506 29.87 -11.06 -27.92
N GLU A 507 30.03 -10.70 -26.64
CA GLU A 507 30.64 -11.50 -25.57
C GLU A 507 29.92 -12.84 -25.34
N ILE A 508 28.59 -12.82 -25.27
CA ILE A 508 27.77 -14.04 -25.10
C ILE A 508 27.46 -14.75 -26.44
N GLY A 509 28.16 -14.38 -27.53
CA GLY A 509 28.08 -15.05 -28.83
C GLY A 509 26.75 -14.84 -29.57
N THR A 510 26.16 -13.65 -29.52
CA THR A 510 24.87 -13.34 -30.16
C THR A 510 24.82 -11.94 -30.80
N THR A 511 23.66 -11.57 -31.35
CA THR A 511 23.40 -10.23 -31.89
C THR A 511 22.14 -9.64 -31.27
N ARG A 512 22.03 -8.31 -31.22
CA ARG A 512 20.84 -7.65 -30.65
C ARG A 512 19.59 -7.87 -31.52
N THR A 513 19.79 -8.09 -32.82
CA THR A 513 18.78 -8.53 -33.79
C THR A 513 18.25 -9.92 -33.45
N HIS A 514 19.14 -10.87 -33.12
CA HIS A 514 18.72 -12.19 -32.65
C HIS A 514 17.97 -12.08 -31.32
N LEU A 515 18.53 -11.39 -30.32
CA LEU A 515 17.90 -11.17 -29.02
C LEU A 515 16.48 -10.55 -29.17
N MET A 516 16.29 -9.60 -30.09
CA MET A 516 14.98 -8.98 -30.37
C MET A 516 13.94 -9.95 -30.97
N SER A 517 14.36 -11.04 -31.59
CA SER A 517 13.46 -12.06 -32.17
C SER A 517 12.92 -13.06 -31.14
N LEU A 518 13.60 -13.22 -30.00
CA LEU A 518 13.30 -14.20 -28.96
C LEU A 518 12.06 -13.84 -28.13
N THR A 519 11.45 -14.85 -27.51
CA THR A 519 10.49 -14.66 -26.40
C THR A 519 11.20 -14.24 -25.11
N ALA A 520 10.45 -13.83 -24.10
CA ALA A 520 11.00 -13.45 -22.79
C ALA A 520 11.72 -14.65 -22.15
N GLU A 521 11.09 -15.82 -22.22
CA GLU A 521 11.59 -17.08 -21.67
C GLU A 521 12.83 -17.60 -22.41
N GLN A 522 12.98 -17.34 -23.71
CA GLN A 522 14.20 -17.68 -24.46
C GLN A 522 15.32 -16.67 -24.20
N GLN A 523 14.99 -15.39 -24.03
CA GLN A 523 15.99 -14.36 -23.77
C GLN A 523 16.61 -14.49 -22.37
N LEU A 524 15.91 -15.12 -21.40
CA LEU A 524 16.47 -15.50 -20.10
C LEU A 524 17.71 -16.40 -20.23
N ASP A 525 17.79 -17.26 -21.24
CA ASP A 525 18.96 -18.15 -21.47
C ASP A 525 20.22 -17.36 -21.89
N TYR A 526 20.04 -16.08 -22.29
CA TYR A 526 21.12 -15.12 -22.55
C TYR A 526 21.36 -14.19 -21.36
N VAL A 527 20.37 -13.98 -20.50
CA VAL A 527 20.55 -13.29 -19.20
C VAL A 527 21.46 -14.13 -18.30
N GLU A 528 21.22 -15.45 -18.25
CA GLU A 528 22.08 -16.39 -17.51
C GLU A 528 23.52 -16.44 -18.03
N LYS A 529 23.74 -16.30 -19.35
CA LYS A 529 25.10 -16.30 -19.93
C LYS A 529 25.88 -15.00 -19.74
N HIS A 530 25.22 -13.93 -19.30
CA HIS A 530 25.82 -12.61 -19.15
C HIS A 530 26.22 -12.29 -17.70
N PHE A 531 25.64 -13.02 -16.75
CA PHE A 531 25.99 -12.97 -15.32
C PHE A 531 26.88 -14.15 -14.94
#